data_AF-A0A0F2T7E7-F1
#
_entry.id   AF-A0A0F2T7E7-F1
#
_cell.length_a   1.000
_cell.length_b   1.000
_cell.length_c   1.000
_cell.angle_alpha   90.00
_cell.angle_beta   90.00
_cell.angle_gamma   90.00
#
_symmetry.space_group_name_H-M   'P 1'
#
loop_
_entity.id
_entity.type
_entity.pdbx_description
1 polymer ?
#
loop_
_entity_poly.entity_id
_entity_poly.type
_entity_poly.pdbx_seq_one_letter_code
_entity_poly.pdbx_strand_id
1 'polypeptide(L)'
;MTHHPAFRGSDQELLPAGHRVGEWTVTEPIGEGGWATVYAARRAGGTTAAAGPDDTGGAADTVALKVLPTAGLAPRQARQVAEAARRETELARTAPHPRLVRLLDSLTLSAPDHPALDGAVVLVMERARGTLRDLLATGVDEDRGGRIIAGICEGLAHLHRSGWVHTDLKPENVLIGPDGEVRLSDFGLAVELTGTHGHCAPMGTPDYLPPERWKEPLGEHGIKIRSTADIWALGIVIHEVFAAGVPPFPGATPTARGAAAQQYAEGRADLRLAAAVPPFWRALAADCLAPTHAARAPHTAESLLARIRAHQAGHRPRRRRPRPRTALVALAACASAAVTAALWPDPGPAAHPSRVRVFNAERSCQDRADRDPRCSLGLAVDPLRPYTADNVVPTRVWHGDLLDADCQLPAGLPVIDEEDRTSTLWYRVHLPGPTTAWLPAVRTKDRPTLLRCP
;
A
#
# COMPACT_ATOMS: atom_id res chain seq x y z
N MET A 1 -10.88 12.73 27.42
CA MET A 1 -9.89 12.40 28.46
C MET A 1 -9.41 10.98 28.24
N THR A 2 -8.25 10.84 27.62
CA THR A 2 -7.29 9.73 27.71
C THR A 2 -6.07 10.21 26.91
N HIS A 3 -5.34 11.15 27.52
CA HIS A 3 -4.02 11.53 27.02
C HIS A 3 -3.11 10.32 27.17
N HIS A 4 -2.61 9.78 26.06
CA HIS A 4 -1.36 9.03 26.14
C HIS A 4 -0.28 10.02 26.59
N PRO A 5 0.45 9.73 27.67
CA PRO A 5 1.55 10.60 28.07
C PRO A 5 2.60 10.50 26.97
N ALA A 6 2.92 11.64 26.35
CA ALA A 6 4.26 11.80 25.81
C ALA A 6 5.21 11.56 26.99
N PHE A 7 6.02 10.52 26.91
CA PHE A 7 7.04 10.22 27.91
C PHE A 7 8.08 11.35 27.85
N ARG A 8 7.81 12.45 28.55
CA ARG A 8 8.81 13.43 28.97
C ARG A 8 9.07 13.15 30.43
N GLY A 9 10.17 12.46 30.73
CA GLY A 9 10.66 12.27 32.10
C GLY A 9 11.04 10.84 32.46
N SER A 10 12.15 10.35 31.91
CA SER A 10 13.09 9.46 32.60
C SER A 10 14.41 9.59 31.86
N ASP A 11 15.54 9.70 32.56
CA ASP A 11 16.86 9.46 31.98
C ASP A 11 16.79 8.10 31.27
N GLN A 12 16.57 8.10 29.96
CA GLN A 12 16.59 6.88 29.18
C GLN A 12 18.05 6.47 29.14
N GLU A 13 18.36 5.34 29.76
CA GLU A 13 19.69 4.78 29.73
C GLU A 13 20.07 4.54 28.26
N LEU A 14 21.01 5.33 27.74
CA LEU A 14 21.51 5.21 26.38
C LEU A 14 22.75 4.33 26.36
N LEU A 15 22.95 3.58 25.27
CA LEU A 15 24.21 2.89 25.06
C LEU A 15 25.34 3.91 24.84
N PRO A 16 26.43 3.87 25.63
CA PRO A 16 27.55 4.78 25.44
C PRO A 16 28.32 4.45 24.16
N ALA A 17 28.98 5.47 23.59
CA ALA A 17 29.95 5.26 22.52
C ALA A 17 31.04 4.27 22.97
N GLY A 18 31.38 3.32 22.12
CA GLY A 18 32.30 2.22 22.45
C GLY A 18 31.62 0.97 23.00
N HIS A 19 30.33 1.02 23.37
CA HIS A 19 29.60 -0.18 23.80
C HIS A 19 29.54 -1.22 22.69
N ARG A 20 29.75 -2.49 23.03
CA ARG A 20 29.76 -3.59 22.07
C ARG A 20 28.40 -4.28 22.00
N VAL A 21 27.88 -4.42 20.78
CA VAL A 21 26.68 -5.19 20.47
C VAL A 21 27.04 -6.23 19.42
N GLY A 22 27.26 -7.47 19.85
CA GLY A 22 27.80 -8.53 18.98
C GLY A 22 29.16 -8.13 18.39
N GLU A 23 29.27 -8.12 17.05
CA GLU A 23 30.47 -7.66 16.34
C GLU A 23 30.51 -6.14 16.09
N TRP A 24 29.53 -5.39 16.56
CA TRP A 24 29.41 -3.95 16.33
C TRP A 24 29.81 -3.14 17.56
N THR A 25 30.39 -1.96 17.34
CA THR A 25 30.72 -0.98 18.38
C THR A 25 29.91 0.28 18.15
N VAL A 26 29.07 0.65 19.12
CA VAL A 26 28.23 1.86 19.09
C VAL A 26 29.11 3.10 18.94
N THR A 27 28.72 4.03 18.07
CA THR A 27 29.40 5.32 17.90
C THR A 27 28.58 6.47 18.49
N GLU A 28 27.33 6.62 18.07
CA GLU A 28 26.45 7.72 18.51
C GLU A 28 24.96 7.36 18.33
N PRO A 29 24.05 7.93 19.14
CA PRO A 29 22.62 7.86 18.86
C PRO A 29 22.29 8.72 17.62
N ILE A 30 21.50 8.17 16.70
CA ILE A 30 21.10 8.82 15.43
C ILE A 30 19.59 8.99 15.27
N GLY A 31 18.79 8.40 16.17
CA GLY A 31 17.35 8.57 16.18
C GLY A 31 16.74 8.03 17.46
N GLU A 32 15.66 8.67 17.90
CA GLU A 32 14.90 8.25 19.07
C GLU A 32 13.41 8.22 18.70
N GLY A 33 12.75 7.11 19.02
CA GLY A 33 11.32 6.93 18.85
C GLY A 33 10.68 6.47 20.15
N GLY A 34 9.35 6.44 20.19
CA GLY A 34 8.61 6.11 21.41
C GLY A 34 8.84 4.70 21.97
N TRP A 35 9.47 3.80 21.20
CA TRP A 35 9.66 2.39 21.55
C TRP A 35 11.07 1.86 21.24
N ALA A 36 11.93 2.69 20.65
CA ALA A 36 13.25 2.26 20.18
C ALA A 36 14.21 3.45 20.09
N THR A 37 15.49 3.15 20.24
CA THR A 37 16.57 4.10 19.97
C THR A 37 17.46 3.51 18.89
N VAL A 38 17.83 4.33 17.90
CA VAL A 38 18.68 3.93 16.79
C VAL A 38 20.06 4.52 16.99
N TYR A 39 21.08 3.69 16.90
CA TYR A 39 22.48 4.07 17.04
C TYR A 39 23.23 3.83 15.74
N ALA A 40 24.17 4.70 15.38
CA ALA A 40 25.21 4.34 14.44
C ALA A 40 26.22 3.42 15.13
N ALA A 41 26.73 2.45 14.40
CA ALA A 41 27.77 1.56 14.88
C ALA A 41 28.75 1.17 13.76
N ARG A 42 29.93 0.73 14.17
CA ARG A 42 30.98 0.24 13.26
C ARG A 42 31.45 -1.16 13.62
N ARG A 43 31.97 -1.91 12.66
CA ARG A 43 32.51 -3.25 12.89
C ARG A 43 33.68 -3.20 13.88
N ALA A 44 33.65 -4.07 14.89
CA ALA A 44 34.70 -4.17 15.91
C ALA A 44 36.00 -4.68 15.26
N GLY A 45 37.10 -3.94 15.43
CA GLY A 45 38.41 -4.29 14.87
C GLY A 45 38.75 -3.65 13.51
N GLY A 46 37.83 -2.90 12.89
CA GLY A 46 38.15 -2.07 11.72
C GLY A 46 39.08 -0.91 12.09
N THR A 47 40.21 -0.77 11.39
CA THR A 47 41.15 0.34 11.56
C THR A 47 40.50 1.67 11.24
N THR A 48 40.60 2.64 12.15
CA THR A 48 40.30 4.06 11.91
C THR A 48 41.36 4.67 10.98
N ALA A 49 41.40 4.25 9.72
CA ALA A 49 42.11 5.03 8.70
C ALA A 49 41.20 6.20 8.31
N ALA A 50 41.73 7.42 8.42
CA ALA A 50 41.01 8.63 8.05
C ALA A 50 40.38 8.49 6.66
N ALA A 51 39.07 8.68 6.58
CA ALA A 51 38.31 8.59 5.34
C ALA A 51 38.91 9.54 4.29
N GLY A 52 39.54 8.96 3.26
CA GLY A 52 39.82 9.67 2.03
C GLY A 52 38.51 9.95 1.29
N PRO A 53 38.45 10.99 0.44
CA PRO A 53 37.20 11.42 -0.21
C PRO A 53 36.57 10.40 -1.18
N ASP A 54 37.25 9.29 -1.49
CA ASP A 54 36.81 8.25 -2.44
C ASP A 54 36.71 6.83 -1.82
N ASP A 55 36.70 6.69 -0.50
CA ASP A 55 36.57 5.36 0.13
C ASP A 55 35.13 4.82 0.05
N THR A 56 34.89 3.96 -0.94
CA THR A 56 33.66 3.16 -1.08
C THR A 56 33.67 1.88 -0.23
N GLY A 57 34.78 1.58 0.45
CA GLY A 57 34.93 0.43 1.36
C GLY A 57 34.32 0.67 2.76
N GLY A 58 34.20 1.92 3.20
CA GLY A 58 33.68 2.28 4.53
C GLY A 58 32.19 1.97 4.78
N ALA A 59 31.39 1.78 3.72
CA ALA A 59 29.96 1.49 3.85
C ALA A 59 29.67 0.07 4.38
N ALA A 60 30.58 -0.88 4.14
CA ALA A 60 30.44 -2.25 4.63
C ALA A 60 30.71 -2.39 6.14
N ASP A 61 31.40 -1.41 6.72
CA ASP A 61 31.81 -1.43 8.13
C ASP A 61 30.91 -0.58 9.03
N THR A 62 29.88 0.08 8.50
CA THR A 62 28.94 0.90 9.28
C THR A 62 27.51 0.41 9.20
N VAL A 63 26.81 0.39 10.32
CA VAL A 63 25.42 -0.07 10.45
C VAL A 63 24.60 0.88 11.31
N ALA A 64 23.29 0.72 11.23
CA ALA A 64 22.35 1.26 12.20
C ALA A 64 21.88 0.13 13.13
N LEU A 65 21.91 0.36 14.44
CA LEU A 65 21.42 -0.55 15.47
C LEU A 65 20.12 0.01 16.04
N LYS A 66 18.99 -0.57 15.68
CA LYS A 66 17.69 -0.24 16.29
C LYS A 66 17.52 -1.10 17.53
N VAL A 67 17.68 -0.50 18.70
CA VAL A 67 17.54 -1.16 20.01
C VAL A 67 16.11 -0.98 20.48
N LEU A 68 15.44 -2.08 20.79
CA LEU A 68 14.05 -2.15 21.24
C LEU A 68 14.01 -2.72 22.67
N PRO A 69 14.03 -1.86 23.70
CA PRO A 69 14.01 -2.30 25.09
C PRO A 69 12.68 -2.97 25.45
N THR A 70 12.75 -4.08 26.17
CA THR A 70 11.57 -4.75 26.75
C THR A 70 11.57 -4.74 28.28
N ALA A 71 12.72 -4.50 28.91
CA ALA A 71 12.84 -4.42 30.36
C ALA A 71 12.08 -3.21 30.91
N GLY A 72 11.44 -3.38 32.07
CA GLY A 72 10.64 -2.32 32.72
C GLY A 72 9.28 -2.02 32.06
N LEU A 73 8.98 -2.58 30.87
CA LEU A 73 7.68 -2.44 30.24
C LEU A 73 6.63 -3.36 30.87
N ALA A 74 5.37 -2.93 30.88
CA ALA A 74 4.27 -3.81 31.26
C ALA A 74 4.18 -5.01 30.29
N PRO A 75 3.72 -6.19 30.72
CA PRO A 75 3.71 -7.40 29.89
C PRO A 75 2.99 -7.26 28.53
N ARG A 76 2.02 -6.36 28.43
CA ARG A 76 1.34 -6.05 27.17
C ARG A 76 2.22 -5.21 26.22
N GLN A 77 2.92 -4.22 26.76
CA GLN A 77 3.83 -3.36 26.00
C GLN A 77 5.06 -4.13 25.54
N ALA A 78 5.67 -4.93 26.41
CA ALA A 78 6.79 -5.80 26.04
C ALA A 78 6.42 -6.75 24.89
N ARG A 79 5.21 -7.33 24.91
CA ARG A 79 4.69 -8.15 23.81
C ARG A 79 4.54 -7.36 22.52
N GLN A 80 4.02 -6.13 22.57
CA GLN A 80 3.89 -5.27 21.38
C GLN A 80 5.25 -4.94 20.75
N VAL A 81 6.25 -4.63 21.57
CA VAL A 81 7.63 -4.37 21.11
C VAL A 81 8.24 -5.62 20.48
N ALA A 82 8.09 -6.78 21.13
CA ALA A 82 8.58 -8.05 20.59
C ALA A 82 7.88 -8.44 19.28
N GLU A 83 6.56 -8.24 19.17
CA GLU A 83 5.80 -8.45 17.94
C GLU A 83 6.24 -7.51 16.81
N ALA A 84 6.51 -6.24 17.12
CA ALA A 84 7.04 -5.29 16.15
C ALA A 84 8.40 -5.72 15.60
N ALA A 85 9.33 -6.14 16.46
CA ALA A 85 10.63 -6.64 16.04
C ALA A 85 10.53 -7.93 15.19
N ARG A 86 9.61 -8.85 15.57
CA ARG A 86 9.34 -10.07 14.80
C ARG A 86 8.81 -9.74 13.39
N ARG A 87 7.84 -8.83 13.29
CA ARG A 87 7.29 -8.36 12.00
C ARG A 87 8.38 -7.77 11.11
N GLU A 88 9.22 -6.90 11.66
CA GLU A 88 10.30 -6.28 10.90
C GLU A 88 11.31 -7.31 10.39
N THR A 89 11.63 -8.32 11.20
CA THR A 89 12.51 -9.44 10.80
C THR A 89 11.87 -10.31 9.72
N GLU A 90 10.59 -10.65 9.86
CA GLU A 90 9.85 -11.47 8.91
C GLU A 90 9.70 -10.82 7.55
N LEU A 91 9.33 -9.54 7.52
CA LEU A 91 9.20 -8.77 6.29
C LEU A 91 10.56 -8.62 5.60
N ALA A 92 11.62 -8.30 6.34
CA ALA A 92 12.95 -8.15 5.76
C ALA A 92 13.46 -9.47 5.14
N ARG A 93 13.08 -10.62 5.71
CA ARG A 93 13.43 -11.95 5.19
C ARG A 93 12.61 -12.33 3.96
N THR A 94 11.31 -12.03 3.93
CA THR A 94 10.39 -12.52 2.92
C THR A 94 10.24 -11.58 1.71
N ALA A 95 10.53 -10.29 1.87
CA ALA A 95 10.31 -9.27 0.85
C ALA A 95 11.55 -8.36 0.59
N PRO A 96 12.76 -8.90 0.36
CA PRO A 96 13.94 -8.07 0.12
C PRO A 96 13.80 -7.23 -1.16
N HIS A 97 14.18 -5.95 -1.11
CA HIS A 97 14.13 -5.04 -2.25
C HIS A 97 15.04 -3.83 -2.06
N PRO A 98 15.68 -3.28 -3.12
CA PRO A 98 16.56 -2.11 -3.01
C PRO A 98 15.93 -0.84 -2.43
N ARG A 99 14.59 -0.74 -2.46
CA ARG A 99 13.82 0.38 -1.89
C ARG A 99 13.33 0.13 -0.46
N LEU A 100 13.67 -0.98 0.16
CA LEU A 100 13.37 -1.28 1.55
C LEU A 100 14.71 -1.40 2.30
N VAL A 101 14.77 -0.87 3.51
CA VAL A 101 15.99 -0.94 4.32
C VAL A 101 16.36 -2.39 4.59
N ARG A 102 17.62 -2.74 4.34
CA ARG A 102 18.12 -4.08 4.55
C ARG A 102 18.39 -4.37 6.02
N LEU A 103 17.73 -5.40 6.55
CA LEU A 103 18.11 -6.03 7.81
C LEU A 103 19.30 -6.95 7.57
N LEU A 104 20.35 -6.78 8.37
CA LEU A 104 21.60 -7.55 8.31
C LEU A 104 21.58 -8.70 9.32
N ASP A 105 21.10 -8.41 10.53
CA ASP A 105 21.05 -9.36 11.64
C ASP A 105 20.02 -8.95 12.70
N SER A 106 19.64 -9.88 13.58
CA SER A 106 18.81 -9.64 14.75
C SER A 106 19.46 -10.28 15.98
N LEU A 107 19.80 -9.46 16.97
CA LEU A 107 20.53 -9.85 18.16
C LEU A 107 19.69 -9.62 19.43
N THR A 108 20.06 -10.32 20.50
CA THR A 108 19.63 -9.96 21.86
C THR A 108 20.78 -9.24 22.55
N LEU A 109 20.52 -8.04 23.06
CA LEU A 109 21.50 -7.25 23.78
C LEU A 109 21.79 -7.89 25.14
N SER A 110 23.07 -8.10 25.45
CA SER A 110 23.53 -8.40 26.80
C SER A 110 24.28 -7.17 27.32
N ALA A 111 23.67 -6.48 28.27
CA ALA A 111 24.17 -5.26 28.86
C ALA A 111 23.90 -5.27 30.38
N PRO A 112 24.60 -6.12 31.15
CA PRO A 112 24.37 -6.25 32.60
C PRO A 112 24.58 -4.94 33.37
N ASP A 113 25.44 -4.07 32.86
CA ASP A 113 25.70 -2.73 33.41
C ASP A 113 24.61 -1.70 33.03
N HIS A 114 23.67 -2.07 32.14
CA HIS A 114 22.54 -1.27 31.70
C HIS A 114 21.21 -2.05 31.81
N PRO A 115 20.68 -2.25 33.03
CA PRO A 115 19.53 -3.13 33.28
C PRO A 115 18.26 -2.76 32.51
N ALA A 116 18.07 -1.49 32.12
CA ALA A 116 16.93 -1.08 31.31
C ALA A 116 17.02 -1.55 29.84
N LEU A 117 18.23 -1.88 29.38
CA LEU A 117 18.53 -2.30 28.01
C LEU A 117 18.88 -3.80 27.93
N ASP A 118 19.23 -4.45 29.04
CA ASP A 118 19.56 -5.87 29.05
C ASP A 118 18.38 -6.73 28.53
N GLY A 119 18.69 -7.65 27.62
CA GLY A 119 17.71 -8.48 26.93
C GLY A 119 16.92 -7.78 25.82
N ALA A 120 17.21 -6.51 25.50
CA ALA A 120 16.58 -5.81 24.38
C ALA A 120 16.82 -6.51 23.04
N VAL A 121 15.84 -6.43 22.14
CA VAL A 121 16.03 -6.89 20.76
C VAL A 121 16.79 -5.80 20.00
N VAL A 122 17.82 -6.17 19.26
CA VAL A 122 18.60 -5.25 18.42
C VAL A 122 18.50 -5.69 16.98
N LEU A 123 17.94 -4.83 16.14
CA LEU A 123 17.91 -5.03 14.69
C LEU A 123 19.12 -4.32 14.08
N VAL A 124 20.01 -5.07 13.46
CA VAL A 124 21.20 -4.56 12.76
C VAL A 124 20.81 -4.29 11.32
N MET A 125 20.88 -3.03 10.89
CA MET A 125 20.35 -2.58 9.61
C MET A 125 21.44 -1.85 8.82
N GLU A 126 21.27 -1.76 7.50
CA GLU A 126 22.15 -0.92 6.70
C GLU A 126 22.09 0.57 7.13
N ARG A 127 23.22 1.27 7.04
CA ARG A 127 23.30 2.69 7.41
C ARG A 127 22.81 3.58 6.27
N ALA A 128 21.73 4.32 6.50
CA ALA A 128 21.33 5.46 5.65
C ALA A 128 22.16 6.71 5.96
N ARG A 129 22.12 7.75 5.12
CA ARG A 129 22.72 9.07 5.44
C ARG A 129 21.84 9.92 6.36
N GLY A 130 20.53 9.82 6.19
CA GLY A 130 19.54 10.55 6.98
C GLY A 130 18.12 10.20 6.52
N THR A 131 17.13 10.92 7.02
CA THR A 131 15.71 10.73 6.68
C THR A 131 15.25 11.73 5.63
N LEU A 132 14.09 11.48 5.03
CA LEU A 132 13.41 12.48 4.21
C LEU A 132 13.02 13.70 5.06
N ARG A 133 12.64 13.53 6.33
CA ARG A 133 12.35 14.65 7.24
C ARG A 133 13.52 15.63 7.33
N ASP A 134 14.75 15.12 7.52
CA ASP A 134 15.96 15.95 7.59
C ASP A 134 16.16 16.72 6.28
N LEU A 135 15.92 16.03 5.16
CA LEU A 135 16.07 16.62 3.84
C LEU A 135 15.03 17.75 3.59
N LEU A 136 13.79 17.56 4.02
CA LEU A 136 12.72 18.58 3.89
C LEU A 136 13.06 19.87 4.63
N ALA A 137 13.78 19.79 5.76
CA ALA A 137 14.23 20.97 6.50
C ALA A 137 15.24 21.83 5.71
N THR A 138 15.96 21.22 4.76
CA THR A 138 16.95 21.90 3.90
C THR A 138 16.41 22.33 2.54
N GLY A 139 15.19 21.89 2.19
CA GLY A 139 14.57 22.13 0.89
C GLY A 139 14.95 21.07 -0.17
N VAL A 140 14.02 20.80 -1.08
CA VAL A 140 14.16 19.79 -2.14
C VAL A 140 13.70 20.40 -3.46
N ASP A 141 14.57 20.36 -4.47
CA ASP A 141 14.18 20.75 -5.83
C ASP A 141 13.21 19.72 -6.45
N GLU A 142 12.49 20.14 -7.49
CA GLU A 142 11.43 19.32 -8.07
C GLU A 142 11.95 18.00 -8.64
N ASP A 143 13.13 18.01 -9.26
CA ASP A 143 13.73 16.82 -9.87
C ASP A 143 14.11 15.78 -8.82
N ARG A 144 14.73 16.22 -7.72
CA ARG A 144 15.09 15.36 -6.58
C ARG A 144 13.84 14.89 -5.86
N GLY A 145 12.86 15.76 -5.64
CA GLY A 145 11.56 15.40 -5.08
C GLY A 145 10.88 14.31 -5.90
N GLY A 146 10.86 14.47 -7.22
CA GLY A 146 10.28 13.48 -8.12
C GLY A 146 11.00 12.13 -8.12
N ARG A 147 12.33 12.10 -7.99
CA ARG A 147 13.09 10.84 -7.81
C ARG A 147 12.77 10.16 -6.48
N ILE A 148 12.65 10.93 -5.41
CA ILE A 148 12.29 10.42 -4.08
C ILE A 148 10.89 9.79 -4.12
N ILE A 149 9.88 10.52 -4.61
CA ILE A 149 8.52 9.98 -4.70
C ILE A 149 8.46 8.74 -5.59
N ALA A 150 9.19 8.71 -6.72
CA ALA A 150 9.29 7.52 -7.55
C ALA A 150 9.89 6.32 -6.78
N GLY A 151 10.95 6.53 -6.01
CA GLY A 151 11.57 5.50 -5.18
C GLY A 151 10.64 4.99 -4.07
N ILE A 152 9.85 5.87 -3.44
CA ILE A 152 8.82 5.48 -2.48
C ILE A 152 7.76 4.61 -3.16
N CYS A 153 7.24 5.03 -4.32
CA CYS A 153 6.27 4.23 -5.08
C CYS A 153 6.84 2.86 -5.49
N GLU A 154 8.12 2.77 -5.87
CA GLU A 154 8.78 1.50 -6.15
C GLU A 154 8.82 0.59 -4.93
N GLY A 155 9.15 1.13 -3.75
CA GLY A 155 9.16 0.39 -2.48
C GLY A 155 7.76 -0.07 -2.06
N LEU A 156 6.77 0.82 -2.10
CA LEU A 156 5.38 0.48 -1.77
C LEU A 156 4.80 -0.55 -2.73
N ALA A 157 5.05 -0.40 -4.03
CA ALA A 157 4.59 -1.34 -5.05
C ALA A 157 5.15 -2.75 -4.78
N HIS A 158 6.44 -2.85 -4.46
CA HIS A 158 7.04 -4.13 -4.05
C HIS A 158 6.39 -4.66 -2.77
N LEU A 159 6.29 -3.83 -1.73
CA LEU A 159 5.74 -4.22 -0.44
C LEU A 159 4.29 -4.74 -0.57
N HIS A 160 3.44 -4.03 -1.32
CA HIS A 160 2.04 -4.38 -1.56
C HIS A 160 1.91 -5.68 -2.35
N ARG A 161 2.75 -5.91 -3.39
CA ARG A 161 2.78 -7.18 -4.13
C ARG A 161 3.26 -8.35 -3.28
N SER A 162 4.13 -8.10 -2.31
CA SER A 162 4.56 -9.08 -1.32
C SER A 162 3.51 -9.35 -0.25
N GLY A 163 2.33 -8.75 -0.33
CA GLY A 163 1.24 -8.96 0.63
C GLY A 163 1.38 -8.17 1.91
N TRP A 164 2.17 -7.09 1.95
CA TRP A 164 2.36 -6.26 3.13
C TRP A 164 1.86 -4.84 2.91
N VAL A 165 1.39 -4.20 3.99
CA VAL A 165 1.09 -2.76 4.05
C VAL A 165 2.02 -2.14 5.09
N HIS A 166 2.63 -0.99 4.78
CA HIS A 166 3.58 -0.33 5.67
C HIS A 166 2.91 0.25 6.92
N THR A 167 1.75 0.87 6.75
CA THR A 167 0.87 1.46 7.77
C THR A 167 1.38 2.65 8.58
N ASP A 168 2.68 2.95 8.53
CA ASP A 168 3.32 4.12 9.16
C ASP A 168 4.30 4.83 8.21
N LEU A 169 3.88 5.02 6.94
CA LEU A 169 4.65 5.79 5.98
C LEU A 169 4.61 7.28 6.35
N LYS A 170 5.79 7.88 6.53
CA LYS A 170 6.00 9.30 6.85
C LYS A 170 7.45 9.69 6.53
N PRO A 171 7.81 10.98 6.43
CA PRO A 171 9.17 11.39 6.07
C PRO A 171 10.28 10.85 6.99
N GLU A 172 9.99 10.60 8.26
CA GLU A 172 10.92 10.01 9.22
C GLU A 172 11.26 8.54 8.88
N ASN A 173 10.33 7.82 8.24
CA ASN A 173 10.44 6.41 7.87
C ASN A 173 10.86 6.21 6.40
N VAL A 174 11.22 7.29 5.70
CA VAL A 174 11.80 7.27 4.36
C VAL A 174 13.26 7.65 4.48
N LEU A 175 14.16 6.67 4.41
CA LEU A 175 15.59 6.89 4.54
C LEU A 175 16.23 7.22 3.19
N ILE A 176 17.25 8.06 3.22
CA ILE A 176 18.10 8.39 2.07
C ILE A 176 19.44 7.67 2.25
N GLY A 177 19.74 6.71 1.39
CA GLY A 177 20.99 5.97 1.50
C GLY A 177 22.24 6.72 1.03
N PRO A 178 23.41 6.07 1.14
CA PRO A 178 24.68 6.64 0.69
C PRO A 178 24.75 6.85 -0.83
N ASP A 179 24.01 6.07 -1.59
CA ASP A 179 23.79 6.22 -3.03
C ASP A 179 22.81 7.36 -3.38
N GLY A 180 22.20 8.00 -2.38
CA GLY A 180 21.16 9.02 -2.57
C GLY A 180 19.78 8.44 -2.88
N GLU A 181 19.65 7.11 -2.84
CA GLU A 181 18.44 6.38 -3.19
C GLU A 181 17.57 6.11 -1.95
N VAL A 182 16.26 6.10 -2.16
CA VAL A 182 15.27 5.89 -1.09
C VAL A 182 15.27 4.45 -0.59
N ARG A 183 15.18 4.30 0.75
CA ARG A 183 14.89 3.04 1.47
C ARG A 183 13.75 3.29 2.45
N LEU A 184 12.62 2.61 2.29
CA LEU A 184 11.54 2.61 3.29
C LEU A 184 11.99 1.81 4.51
N SER A 185 11.65 2.28 5.71
CA SER A 185 12.07 1.68 6.97
C SER A 185 10.95 1.66 8.01
N ASP A 186 11.24 1.01 9.14
CA ASP A 186 10.33 0.92 10.29
C ASP A 186 9.05 0.14 9.98
N PHE A 187 9.23 -1.16 9.76
CA PHE A 187 8.16 -2.10 9.49
C PHE A 187 7.52 -2.68 10.76
N GLY A 188 7.80 -2.12 11.94
CA GLY A 188 7.27 -2.63 13.21
C GLY A 188 5.74 -2.61 13.30
N LEU A 189 5.11 -1.71 12.53
CA LEU A 189 3.66 -1.59 12.36
C LEU A 189 3.15 -2.17 11.03
N ALA A 190 4.01 -2.78 10.21
CA ALA A 190 3.58 -3.35 8.95
C ALA A 190 2.55 -4.47 9.17
N VAL A 191 1.63 -4.61 8.22
CA VAL A 191 0.52 -5.57 8.31
C VAL A 191 0.57 -6.48 7.11
N GLU A 192 0.63 -7.79 7.38
CA GLU A 192 0.43 -8.81 6.36
C GLU A 192 -1.06 -8.84 5.96
N LEU A 193 -1.29 -8.87 4.65
CA LEU A 193 -2.60 -8.97 4.05
C LEU A 193 -3.02 -10.43 3.95
N THR A 194 -4.26 -10.70 4.33
CA THR A 194 -4.94 -11.95 4.04
C THR A 194 -6.02 -11.65 3.00
N GLY A 195 -5.70 -11.88 1.72
CA GLY A 195 -6.52 -11.41 0.61
C GLY A 195 -6.39 -9.90 0.42
N THR A 196 -7.50 -9.15 0.54
CA THR A 196 -7.54 -7.71 0.24
C THR A 196 -7.28 -6.80 1.44
N HIS A 197 -7.19 -7.36 2.65
CA HIS A 197 -7.00 -6.60 3.87
C HIS A 197 -6.22 -7.40 4.91
N GLY A 198 -5.65 -6.70 5.88
CA GLY A 198 -5.12 -7.27 7.11
C GLY A 198 -5.76 -6.61 8.32
N HIS A 199 -5.33 -7.00 9.51
CA HIS A 199 -5.82 -6.42 10.75
C HIS A 199 -4.66 -5.96 11.62
N CYS A 200 -4.85 -4.83 12.31
CA CYS A 200 -3.89 -4.35 13.30
C CYS A 200 -4.57 -3.69 14.48
N ALA A 201 -3.82 -3.51 15.56
CA ALA A 201 -4.24 -2.63 16.65
C ALA A 201 -4.41 -1.18 16.14
N PRO A 202 -5.24 -0.34 16.80
CA PRO A 202 -5.35 1.10 16.52
C PRO A 202 -4.03 1.82 16.85
N MET A 203 -3.06 1.71 15.95
CA MET A 203 -1.72 2.27 16.05
C MET A 203 -1.34 2.96 14.74
N GLY A 204 -0.44 3.93 14.83
CA GLY A 204 0.07 4.73 13.72
C GLY A 204 0.16 6.21 14.08
N THR A 205 0.80 6.99 13.22
CA THR A 205 0.98 8.42 13.46
C THR A 205 -0.27 9.20 13.02
N PRO A 206 -1.01 9.88 13.92
CA PRO A 206 -2.36 10.40 13.63
C PRO A 206 -2.51 11.34 12.43
N ASP A 207 -1.46 12.07 12.08
CA ASP A 207 -1.43 12.98 10.94
C ASP A 207 -1.29 12.27 9.59
N TYR A 208 -0.79 11.04 9.55
CA TYR A 208 -0.67 10.22 8.33
C TYR A 208 -1.76 9.16 8.21
N LEU A 209 -2.66 9.03 9.20
CA LEU A 209 -3.74 8.07 9.16
C LEU A 209 -4.84 8.49 8.17
N PRO A 210 -5.30 7.59 7.30
CA PRO A 210 -6.46 7.86 6.45
C PRO A 210 -7.74 8.02 7.29
N PRO A 211 -8.72 8.81 6.82
CA PRO A 211 -9.92 9.15 7.59
C PRO A 211 -10.76 7.92 7.96
N GLU A 212 -10.81 6.88 7.12
CA GLU A 212 -11.57 5.67 7.46
C GLU A 212 -10.98 4.88 8.64
N ARG A 213 -9.69 5.03 8.98
CA ARG A 213 -9.09 4.39 10.17
C ARG A 213 -9.79 4.78 11.47
N TRP A 214 -10.34 5.99 11.53
CA TRP A 214 -11.03 6.50 12.72
C TRP A 214 -12.47 6.00 12.83
N LYS A 215 -13.02 5.46 11.74
CA LYS A 215 -14.40 4.97 11.63
C LYS A 215 -14.51 3.46 11.59
N GLU A 216 -13.44 2.75 11.20
CA GLU A 216 -13.46 1.31 11.09
C GLU A 216 -13.71 0.67 12.48
N PRO A 217 -14.73 -0.20 12.62
CA PRO A 217 -15.01 -0.87 13.87
C PRO A 217 -13.81 -1.70 14.34
N LEU A 218 -13.55 -1.68 15.64
CA LEU A 218 -12.60 -2.60 16.24
C LEU A 218 -13.24 -3.99 16.30
N GLY A 219 -12.86 -4.88 15.38
CA GLY A 219 -13.26 -6.28 15.41
C GLY A 219 -12.41 -7.11 16.37
N GLU A 220 -12.75 -8.39 16.53
CA GLU A 220 -11.99 -9.35 17.35
C GLU A 220 -10.51 -9.45 16.95
N HIS A 221 -10.22 -9.26 15.66
CA HIS A 221 -8.88 -9.34 15.08
C HIS A 221 -8.18 -7.97 14.98
N GLY A 222 -8.86 -6.87 15.32
CA GLY A 222 -8.36 -5.50 15.19
C GLY A 222 -9.10 -4.67 14.14
N ILE A 223 -8.45 -3.58 13.73
CA ILE A 223 -8.92 -2.66 12.69
C ILE A 223 -8.49 -3.15 11.32
N LYS A 224 -9.40 -3.13 10.35
CA LYS A 224 -9.15 -3.52 8.97
C LYS A 224 -8.24 -2.52 8.25
N ILE A 225 -7.16 -3.01 7.66
CA ILE A 225 -6.17 -2.21 6.90
C ILE A 225 -6.05 -2.73 5.47
N ARG A 226 -5.84 -1.81 4.53
CA ARG A 226 -5.61 -2.09 3.10
C ARG A 226 -4.41 -1.28 2.61
N SER A 227 -3.86 -1.67 1.47
CA SER A 227 -2.76 -0.95 0.80
C SER A 227 -3.07 0.53 0.52
N THR A 228 -4.34 0.88 0.33
CA THR A 228 -4.79 2.28 0.14
C THR A 228 -4.57 3.19 1.36
N ALA A 229 -4.24 2.62 2.53
CA ALA A 229 -3.77 3.40 3.67
C ALA A 229 -2.38 4.01 3.42
N ASP A 230 -1.47 3.25 2.79
CA ASP A 230 -0.16 3.77 2.42
C ASP A 230 -0.26 4.80 1.28
N ILE A 231 -1.24 4.64 0.38
CA ILE A 231 -1.51 5.61 -0.68
C ILE A 231 -1.96 6.95 -0.10
N TRP A 232 -2.80 6.93 0.94
CA TRP A 232 -3.17 8.16 1.66
C TRP A 232 -1.93 8.84 2.27
N ALA A 233 -1.13 8.08 3.01
CA ALA A 233 0.10 8.58 3.62
C ALA A 233 1.08 9.13 2.57
N LEU A 234 1.19 8.47 1.41
CA LEU A 234 1.97 8.94 0.28
C LEU A 234 1.46 10.29 -0.24
N GLY A 235 0.14 10.53 -0.28
CA GLY A 235 -0.43 11.82 -0.66
C GLY A 235 0.01 12.96 0.27
N ILE A 236 0.13 12.69 1.56
CA ILE A 236 0.66 13.63 2.55
C ILE A 236 2.14 13.88 2.30
N VAL A 237 2.93 12.82 2.11
CA VAL A 237 4.37 12.91 1.84
C VAL A 237 4.65 13.69 0.54
N ILE A 238 3.89 13.44 -0.53
CA ILE A 238 4.00 14.21 -1.79
C ILE A 238 3.79 15.69 -1.49
N HIS A 239 2.73 16.05 -0.77
CA HIS A 239 2.48 17.44 -0.42
C HIS A 239 3.64 18.04 0.38
N GLU A 240 4.11 17.37 1.44
CA GLU A 240 5.23 17.86 2.25
C GLU A 240 6.51 18.04 1.43
N VAL A 241 6.82 17.12 0.50
CA VAL A 241 8.00 17.22 -0.37
C VAL A 241 8.00 18.49 -1.20
N PHE A 242 6.85 18.85 -1.78
CA PHE A 242 6.73 20.01 -2.68
C PHE A 242 6.19 21.28 -2.01
N ALA A 243 5.81 21.20 -0.73
CA ALA A 243 5.37 22.32 0.09
C ALA A 243 6.37 22.66 1.21
N ALA A 244 7.64 22.28 1.05
CA ALA A 244 8.73 22.57 2.00
C ALA A 244 8.41 22.09 3.45
N GLY A 245 7.96 20.85 3.58
CA GLY A 245 7.64 20.21 4.85
C GLY A 245 6.30 20.59 5.45
N VAL A 246 5.50 21.42 4.79
CA VAL A 246 4.17 21.82 5.28
C VAL A 246 3.15 20.69 5.00
N PRO A 247 2.43 20.18 6.01
CA PRO A 247 1.40 19.16 5.81
C PRO A 247 0.16 19.73 5.09
N PRO A 248 -0.61 18.91 4.35
CA PRO A 248 -1.78 19.36 3.60
C PRO A 248 -2.98 19.74 4.47
N PHE A 249 -3.06 19.19 5.69
CA PHE A 249 -4.16 19.45 6.61
C PHE A 249 -3.71 20.39 7.75
N PRO A 250 -4.51 21.41 8.10
CA PRO A 250 -4.16 22.38 9.12
C PRO A 250 -4.21 21.77 10.52
N GLY A 251 -3.34 22.24 11.41
CA GLY A 251 -3.34 21.86 12.81
C GLY A 251 -1.96 21.91 13.45
N ALA A 252 -1.88 22.49 14.66
CA ALA A 252 -0.64 22.60 15.41
C ALA A 252 -0.13 21.25 15.95
N THR A 253 -1.02 20.26 16.10
CA THR A 253 -0.69 18.93 16.60
C THR A 253 -1.06 17.85 15.58
N PRO A 254 -0.41 16.66 15.61
CA PRO A 254 -0.78 15.55 14.74
C PRO A 254 -2.26 15.18 14.85
N THR A 255 -2.81 15.16 16.06
CA THR A 255 -4.23 14.90 16.30
C THR A 255 -5.15 15.95 15.69
N ALA A 256 -4.78 17.24 15.74
CA ALA A 256 -5.56 18.31 15.12
C ALA A 256 -5.57 18.17 13.58
N ARG A 257 -4.44 17.79 12.98
CA ARG A 257 -4.34 17.52 11.54
C ARG A 257 -5.18 16.31 11.13
N GLY A 258 -5.14 15.22 11.91
CA GLY A 258 -6.01 14.06 11.70
C GLY A 258 -7.50 14.44 11.79
N ALA A 259 -7.88 15.30 12.73
CA ALA A 259 -9.24 15.81 12.82
C ALA A 259 -9.63 16.69 11.61
N ALA A 260 -8.71 17.50 11.09
CA ALA A 260 -8.95 18.28 9.88
C ALA A 260 -9.09 17.39 8.63
N ALA A 261 -8.28 16.34 8.51
CA ALA A 261 -8.45 15.31 7.48
C ALA A 261 -9.83 14.64 7.56
N GLN A 262 -10.32 14.38 8.78
CA GLN A 262 -11.65 13.83 9.01
C GLN A 262 -12.77 14.78 8.57
N GLN A 263 -12.65 16.08 8.85
CA GLN A 263 -13.61 17.10 8.39
C GLN A 263 -13.65 17.18 6.86
N TYR A 264 -12.48 17.13 6.22
CA TYR A 264 -12.37 17.07 4.77
C TYR A 264 -13.08 15.83 4.21
N ALA A 265 -12.82 14.65 4.78
CA ALA A 265 -13.41 13.41 4.30
C ALA A 265 -14.94 13.36 4.44
N GLU A 266 -15.50 14.14 5.36
CA GLU A 266 -16.94 14.29 5.58
C GLU A 266 -17.58 15.39 4.72
N GLY A 267 -16.81 16.04 3.85
CA GLY A 267 -17.29 17.15 3.04
C GLY A 267 -17.56 18.44 3.83
N ARG A 268 -17.07 18.53 5.08
CA ARG A 268 -17.21 19.71 5.94
C ARG A 268 -16.09 20.74 5.71
N ALA A 269 -15.06 20.36 4.96
CA ALA A 269 -13.95 21.22 4.55
C ALA A 269 -13.43 20.80 3.17
N ASP A 270 -12.83 21.74 2.43
CA ASP A 270 -12.20 21.46 1.14
C ASP A 270 -10.75 20.96 1.32
N LEU A 271 -10.27 20.15 0.39
CA LEU A 271 -8.84 19.86 0.27
C LEU A 271 -8.11 21.08 -0.28
N ARG A 272 -7.29 21.73 0.56
CA ARG A 272 -6.52 22.92 0.17
C ARG A 272 -5.03 22.61 0.14
N LEU A 273 -4.57 22.08 -1.01
CA LEU A 273 -3.15 21.87 -1.26
C LEU A 273 -2.46 23.20 -1.58
N ALA A 274 -1.24 23.38 -1.08
CA ALA A 274 -0.48 24.63 -1.23
C ALA A 274 -0.23 24.96 -2.71
N ALA A 275 -0.41 26.24 -3.07
CA ALA A 275 -0.19 26.70 -4.44
C ALA A 275 1.27 26.55 -4.92
N ALA A 276 2.21 26.50 -3.97
CA ALA A 276 3.63 26.25 -4.22
C ALA A 276 3.91 24.83 -4.75
N VAL A 277 3.03 23.85 -4.48
CA VAL A 277 3.17 22.49 -5.00
C VAL A 277 2.94 22.50 -6.52
N PRO A 278 3.89 22.02 -7.35
CA PRO A 278 3.73 22.06 -8.80
C PRO A 278 2.48 21.29 -9.27
N PRO A 279 1.79 21.72 -10.36
CA PRO A 279 0.47 21.21 -10.72
C PRO A 279 0.38 19.68 -10.86
N PHE A 280 1.42 19.05 -11.41
CA PHE A 280 1.47 17.59 -11.56
C PHE A 280 1.45 16.89 -10.20
N TRP A 281 2.33 17.28 -9.29
CA TRP A 281 2.43 16.72 -7.94
C TRP A 281 1.20 17.02 -7.09
N ARG A 282 0.60 18.19 -7.29
CA ARG A 282 -0.65 18.59 -6.62
C ARG A 282 -1.81 17.69 -7.02
N ALA A 283 -1.95 17.39 -8.32
CA ALA A 283 -2.96 16.45 -8.80
C ALA A 283 -2.70 15.03 -8.29
N LEU A 284 -1.44 14.59 -8.30
CA LEU A 284 -1.05 13.28 -7.79
C LEU A 284 -1.37 13.13 -6.30
N ALA A 285 -1.04 14.16 -5.49
CA ALA A 285 -1.37 14.20 -4.07
C ALA A 285 -2.89 14.20 -3.84
N ALA A 286 -3.66 14.96 -4.63
CA ALA A 286 -5.12 15.00 -4.51
C ALA A 286 -5.76 13.62 -4.77
N ASP A 287 -5.30 12.89 -5.79
CA ASP A 287 -5.74 11.52 -6.07
C ASP A 287 -5.42 10.56 -4.90
N CYS A 288 -4.21 10.69 -4.35
CA CYS A 288 -3.79 9.92 -3.17
C CYS A 288 -4.61 10.26 -1.92
N LEU A 289 -5.07 11.51 -1.79
CA LEU A 289 -5.86 12.01 -0.67
C LEU A 289 -7.37 11.87 -0.89
N ALA A 290 -7.82 11.08 -1.86
CA ALA A 290 -9.25 10.87 -2.05
C ALA A 290 -9.90 10.34 -0.74
N PRO A 291 -11.10 10.80 -0.32
CA PRO A 291 -11.62 10.59 1.04
C PRO A 291 -11.83 9.13 1.47
N THR A 292 -12.12 8.24 0.53
CA THR A 292 -12.48 6.85 0.84
C THR A 292 -11.46 5.89 0.25
N HIS A 293 -11.30 4.74 0.90
CA HIS A 293 -10.43 3.67 0.39
C HIS A 293 -10.83 3.25 -1.04
N ALA A 294 -12.13 3.26 -1.37
CA ALA A 294 -12.64 2.88 -2.68
C ALA A 294 -12.26 3.90 -3.76
N ALA A 295 -12.34 5.20 -3.45
CA ALA A 295 -11.88 6.24 -4.35
C ALA A 295 -10.36 6.22 -4.56
N ARG A 296 -9.59 5.79 -3.55
CA ARG A 296 -8.14 5.63 -3.65
C ARG A 296 -7.68 4.36 -4.35
N ALA A 297 -8.53 3.32 -4.41
CA ALA A 297 -8.16 2.00 -4.92
C ALA A 297 -7.54 1.99 -6.35
N PRO A 298 -7.98 2.84 -7.31
CA PRO A 298 -7.35 2.91 -8.64
C PRO A 298 -5.92 3.51 -8.63
N HIS A 299 -5.55 4.22 -7.56
CA HIS A 299 -4.28 4.94 -7.42
C HIS A 299 -3.22 4.07 -6.72
N THR A 300 -2.96 2.88 -7.26
CA THR A 300 -1.92 1.98 -6.73
C THR A 300 -0.52 2.60 -6.84
N ALA A 301 0.42 2.11 -6.04
CA ALA A 301 1.80 2.57 -6.10
C ALA A 301 2.40 2.41 -7.51
N GLU A 302 2.06 1.33 -8.23
CA GLU A 302 2.44 1.11 -9.63
C GLU A 302 1.81 2.13 -10.58
N SER A 303 0.53 2.44 -10.44
CA SER A 303 -0.16 3.38 -11.33
C SER A 303 0.36 4.80 -11.13
N LEU A 304 0.66 5.18 -9.89
CA LEU A 304 1.30 6.45 -9.54
C LEU A 304 2.74 6.50 -10.09
N LEU A 305 3.53 5.44 -9.92
CA LEU A 305 4.88 5.34 -10.48
C LEU A 305 4.90 5.49 -12.00
N ALA A 306 3.96 4.85 -12.70
CA ALA A 306 3.85 4.96 -14.15
C ALA A 306 3.58 6.41 -14.59
N ARG A 307 2.70 7.12 -13.88
CA ARG A 307 2.41 8.55 -14.14
C ARG A 307 3.64 9.43 -13.91
N ILE A 308 4.39 9.18 -12.83
CA ILE A 308 5.62 9.92 -12.52
C ILE A 308 6.68 9.72 -13.61
N ARG A 309 6.91 8.47 -14.03
CA ARG A 309 7.86 8.15 -15.10
C ARG A 309 7.46 8.80 -16.42
N ALA A 310 6.18 8.81 -16.76
CA ALA A 310 5.67 9.49 -17.95
C ALA A 310 5.89 11.02 -17.89
N HIS A 311 5.62 11.63 -16.73
CA HIS A 311 5.87 13.05 -16.50
C HIS A 311 7.36 13.42 -16.65
N GLN A 312 8.26 12.65 -16.02
CA GLN A 312 9.71 12.86 -16.13
C GLN A 312 10.23 12.66 -17.55
N ALA A 313 9.70 11.69 -18.30
CA ALA A 313 10.07 11.48 -19.70
C ALA A 313 9.66 12.65 -20.60
N GLY A 314 8.53 13.31 -20.30
CA GLY A 314 8.04 14.49 -21.01
C GLY A 314 8.91 15.75 -20.79
N HIS A 315 9.57 15.86 -19.63
CA HIS A 315 10.42 17.00 -19.26
C HIS A 315 11.86 16.89 -19.76
N ARG A 316 12.30 15.71 -20.21
CA ARG A 316 13.62 15.59 -20.86
C ARG A 316 13.61 16.39 -22.16
N PRO A 317 14.55 17.33 -22.38
CA PRO A 317 14.61 18.08 -23.62
C PRO A 317 14.76 17.08 -24.77
N ARG A 318 13.72 16.99 -25.62
CA ARG A 318 13.78 16.21 -26.85
C ARG A 318 14.96 16.75 -27.66
N ARG A 319 16.07 16.01 -27.71
CA ARG A 319 17.13 16.23 -28.71
C ARG A 319 16.41 16.30 -30.06
N ARG A 320 16.35 17.50 -30.64
CA ARG A 320 15.77 17.74 -31.95
C ARG A 320 16.56 16.90 -32.96
N ARG A 321 16.05 15.72 -33.31
CA ARG A 321 16.47 15.06 -34.54
C ARG A 321 15.99 15.93 -35.71
N PRO A 322 16.85 16.28 -36.68
CA PRO A 322 16.40 16.99 -37.87
C PRO A 322 15.40 16.07 -38.60
N ARG A 323 14.15 16.52 -38.74
CA ARG A 323 13.17 15.83 -39.56
C ARG A 323 13.43 16.18 -41.03
N PRO A 324 13.61 15.21 -41.94
CA PRO A 324 13.48 15.52 -43.36
C PRO A 324 12.00 15.85 -43.63
N ARG A 325 11.81 16.90 -44.44
CA ARG A 325 10.50 17.33 -44.92
C ARG A 325 10.01 16.31 -45.95
N THR A 326 8.97 15.56 -45.64
CA THR A 326 8.17 14.85 -46.64
C THR A 326 6.77 15.42 -46.64
N ALA A 327 6.39 15.94 -47.81
CA ALA A 327 5.18 16.70 -48.08
C ALA A 327 3.92 15.84 -47.95
N LEU A 328 2.83 16.49 -47.51
CA LEU A 328 1.47 16.00 -47.66
C LEU A 328 1.12 15.89 -49.14
N VAL A 329 0.45 14.80 -49.51
CA VAL A 329 -0.46 14.77 -50.66
C VAL A 329 -1.83 14.37 -50.13
N ALA A 330 -2.76 15.33 -50.17
CA ALA A 330 -4.18 15.11 -50.00
C ALA A 330 -4.78 14.76 -51.36
N LEU A 331 -5.66 13.77 -51.40
CA LEU A 331 -6.60 13.57 -52.51
C LEU A 331 -7.97 13.30 -51.91
N ALA A 332 -8.85 14.28 -52.11
CA ALA A 332 -10.28 14.16 -51.93
C ALA A 332 -10.90 13.70 -53.27
N ALA A 333 -11.87 12.79 -53.20
CA ALA A 333 -12.84 12.60 -54.27
C ALA A 333 -14.19 12.22 -53.66
N CYS A 334 -15.16 13.10 -53.86
CA CYS A 334 -16.57 12.86 -53.60
C CYS A 334 -17.19 12.15 -54.81
N ALA A 335 -18.08 11.19 -54.56
CA ALA A 335 -19.25 10.94 -55.40
C ALA A 335 -20.36 10.25 -54.59
N SER A 336 -21.52 10.89 -54.59
CA SER A 336 -22.79 10.51 -53.98
C SER A 336 -23.64 9.66 -54.93
N ALA A 337 -24.41 8.69 -54.40
CA ALA A 337 -25.89 8.64 -54.52
C ALA A 337 -26.52 7.34 -54.00
N ALA A 338 -27.63 7.55 -53.25
CA ALA A 338 -28.89 6.80 -53.19
C ALA A 338 -28.99 5.39 -52.55
N VAL A 339 -29.54 5.40 -51.33
CA VAL A 339 -30.72 4.67 -50.79
C VAL A 339 -31.11 3.33 -51.44
N THR A 340 -31.05 2.27 -50.63
CA THR A 340 -32.15 1.31 -50.45
C THR A 340 -32.20 0.83 -49.00
N ALA A 341 -33.35 1.02 -48.36
CA ALA A 341 -33.71 0.40 -47.11
C ALA A 341 -34.00 -1.08 -47.34
N ALA A 342 -33.37 -1.97 -46.58
CA ALA A 342 -33.94 -3.27 -46.28
C ALA A 342 -33.16 -3.98 -45.16
N LEU A 343 -33.93 -4.45 -44.17
CA LEU A 343 -33.77 -5.72 -43.47
C LEU A 343 -32.75 -5.75 -42.30
N TRP A 344 -33.32 -5.49 -41.13
CA TRP A 344 -32.91 -6.11 -39.87
C TRP A 344 -32.77 -7.63 -40.06
N PRO A 345 -31.66 -8.26 -39.62
CA PRO A 345 -31.64 -9.70 -39.44
C PRO A 345 -32.42 -10.07 -38.17
N ASP A 346 -33.24 -11.11 -38.32
CA ASP A 346 -34.04 -11.79 -37.29
C ASP A 346 -33.32 -12.00 -35.95
N PRO A 347 -34.07 -12.00 -34.83
CA PRO A 347 -33.62 -12.66 -33.61
C PRO A 347 -33.68 -14.18 -33.85
N GLY A 348 -32.51 -14.81 -33.95
CA GLY A 348 -32.36 -16.27 -33.85
C GLY A 348 -32.98 -16.81 -32.55
N PRO A 349 -33.27 -18.12 -32.50
CA PRO A 349 -34.33 -18.71 -31.70
C PRO A 349 -34.10 -18.56 -30.19
N ALA A 350 -35.20 -18.66 -29.42
CA ALA A 350 -35.19 -18.75 -27.96
C ALA A 350 -34.10 -19.72 -27.50
N ALA A 351 -33.04 -19.18 -26.89
CA ALA A 351 -31.97 -19.97 -26.33
C ALA A 351 -32.56 -20.82 -25.20
N HIS A 352 -32.44 -22.13 -25.31
CA HIS A 352 -32.70 -23.04 -24.21
C HIS A 352 -31.85 -22.64 -22.99
N PRO A 353 -32.34 -22.87 -21.75
CA PRO A 353 -31.53 -22.65 -20.55
C PRO A 353 -30.18 -23.35 -20.72
N SER A 354 -29.10 -22.58 -20.62
CA SER A 354 -27.74 -23.12 -20.72
C SER A 354 -27.22 -23.37 -19.31
N ARG A 355 -26.58 -24.52 -19.11
CA ARG A 355 -25.97 -24.83 -17.82
C ARG A 355 -24.65 -24.08 -17.68
N VAL A 356 -24.53 -23.35 -16.58
CA VAL A 356 -23.31 -22.67 -16.17
C VAL A 356 -22.70 -23.42 -15.00
N ARG A 357 -21.45 -23.86 -15.14
CA ARG A 357 -20.72 -24.47 -14.02
C ARG A 357 -20.07 -23.42 -13.14
N VAL A 358 -20.38 -23.48 -11.85
CA VAL A 358 -19.76 -22.64 -10.82
C VAL A 358 -18.27 -22.97 -10.71
N PHE A 359 -17.45 -21.92 -10.64
CA PHE A 359 -16.01 -22.00 -10.54
C PHE A 359 -15.53 -21.16 -9.35
N ASN A 360 -14.92 -21.84 -8.38
CA ASN A 360 -14.13 -21.20 -7.32
C ASN A 360 -12.66 -21.15 -7.75
N ALA A 361 -12.03 -19.98 -7.71
CA ALA A 361 -10.65 -19.77 -8.13
C ALA A 361 -9.64 -20.31 -7.09
N GLU A 362 -10.02 -20.43 -5.82
CA GLU A 362 -9.19 -21.06 -4.80
C GLU A 362 -9.02 -22.56 -5.05
N ARG A 363 -7.80 -23.02 -5.38
CA ARG A 363 -7.51 -24.45 -5.63
C ARG A 363 -7.90 -25.35 -4.47
N SER A 364 -7.67 -24.89 -3.23
CA SER A 364 -8.07 -25.59 -2.00
C SER A 364 -9.57 -25.88 -1.92
N CYS A 365 -10.41 -25.15 -2.66
CA CYS A 365 -11.86 -25.35 -2.72
C CYS A 365 -12.32 -26.15 -3.96
N GLN A 366 -11.42 -26.43 -4.92
CA GLN A 366 -11.75 -27.18 -6.14
C GLN A 366 -11.76 -28.69 -5.89
N ASP A 367 -10.86 -29.18 -5.05
CA ASP A 367 -10.67 -30.62 -4.79
C ASP A 367 -11.56 -31.17 -3.65
N ARG A 368 -12.54 -30.37 -3.20
CA ARG A 368 -13.34 -30.66 -2.01
C ARG A 368 -14.76 -31.10 -2.35
N ALA A 369 -15.16 -32.26 -1.82
CA ALA A 369 -16.52 -32.80 -1.95
C ALA A 369 -17.43 -32.50 -0.74
N ASP A 370 -16.87 -31.99 0.36
CA ASP A 370 -17.52 -31.87 1.67
C ASP A 370 -18.36 -30.60 1.86
N ARG A 371 -18.56 -29.79 0.79
CA ARG A 371 -19.32 -28.53 0.79
C ARG A 371 -19.00 -27.63 2.00
N ASP A 372 -17.71 -27.45 2.30
CA ASP A 372 -17.25 -26.59 3.39
C ASP A 372 -17.85 -25.17 3.25
N PRO A 373 -18.48 -24.61 4.32
CA PRO A 373 -19.04 -23.26 4.30
C PRO A 373 -18.04 -22.18 3.87
N ARG A 374 -16.75 -22.34 4.18
CA ARG A 374 -15.68 -21.41 3.80
C ARG A 374 -15.41 -21.38 2.29
N CYS A 375 -15.72 -22.48 1.59
CA CYS A 375 -15.56 -22.62 0.14
C CYS A 375 -16.84 -22.26 -0.65
N SER A 376 -17.87 -21.78 0.05
CA SER A 376 -19.15 -21.45 -0.57
C SER A 376 -19.10 -20.08 -1.24
N LEU A 377 -19.73 -19.96 -2.41
CA LEU A 377 -19.89 -18.72 -3.15
C LEU A 377 -21.32 -18.19 -2.99
N GLY A 378 -21.42 -16.86 -2.92
CA GLY A 378 -22.71 -16.16 -2.94
C GLY A 378 -23.26 -16.03 -4.36
N LEU A 379 -24.55 -15.73 -4.46
CA LEU A 379 -25.19 -15.26 -5.68
C LEU A 379 -25.81 -13.91 -5.40
N ALA A 380 -25.59 -12.93 -6.27
CA ALA A 380 -26.08 -11.57 -6.04
C ALA A 380 -27.59 -11.46 -6.23
N VAL A 381 -28.21 -10.55 -5.48
CA VAL A 381 -29.62 -10.16 -5.66
C VAL A 381 -29.72 -9.21 -6.85
N ASP A 382 -28.85 -8.20 -6.90
CA ASP A 382 -28.80 -7.19 -7.97
C ASP A 382 -27.36 -7.04 -8.51
N PRO A 383 -27.11 -7.34 -9.79
CA PRO A 383 -25.78 -7.25 -10.41
C PRO A 383 -25.33 -5.81 -10.67
N LEU A 384 -26.21 -4.82 -10.48
CA LEU A 384 -25.90 -3.38 -10.57
C LEU A 384 -25.59 -2.76 -9.21
N ARG A 385 -25.67 -3.54 -8.12
CA ARG A 385 -25.29 -3.14 -6.76
C ARG A 385 -23.98 -3.81 -6.32
N PRO A 386 -23.20 -3.17 -5.42
CA PRO A 386 -21.97 -3.76 -4.92
C PRO A 386 -22.18 -5.20 -4.44
N TYR A 387 -21.20 -6.07 -4.70
CA TYR A 387 -21.25 -7.47 -4.27
C TYR A 387 -20.88 -7.59 -2.78
N THR A 388 -21.85 -7.31 -1.92
CA THR A 388 -21.74 -7.26 -0.45
C THR A 388 -22.72 -8.23 0.21
N ALA A 389 -22.56 -8.49 1.52
CA ALA A 389 -23.39 -9.47 2.24
C ALA A 389 -24.90 -9.16 2.22
N ASP A 390 -25.29 -7.88 2.13
CA ASP A 390 -26.67 -7.41 2.01
C ASP A 390 -27.26 -7.53 0.58
N ASN A 391 -26.41 -7.81 -0.42
CA ASN A 391 -26.79 -7.98 -1.83
C ASN A 391 -26.58 -9.43 -2.30
N VAL A 392 -26.59 -10.41 -1.39
CA VAL A 392 -26.38 -11.82 -1.71
C VAL A 392 -27.55 -12.64 -1.16
N VAL A 393 -28.09 -13.56 -1.97
CA VAL A 393 -29.16 -14.46 -1.52
C VAL A 393 -28.64 -15.44 -0.46
N PRO A 394 -29.50 -15.94 0.45
CA PRO A 394 -29.09 -16.91 1.47
C PRO A 394 -28.55 -18.23 0.88
N THR A 395 -29.04 -18.62 -0.30
CA THR A 395 -28.61 -19.83 -1.01
C THR A 395 -27.16 -19.70 -1.45
N ARG A 396 -26.33 -20.68 -1.07
CA ARG A 396 -24.91 -20.75 -1.44
C ARG A 396 -24.68 -21.82 -2.52
N VAL A 397 -23.60 -21.63 -3.29
CA VAL A 397 -23.16 -22.58 -4.32
C VAL A 397 -21.68 -22.92 -4.14
N TRP A 398 -21.24 -24.06 -4.65
CA TRP A 398 -19.88 -24.57 -4.52
C TRP A 398 -19.24 -24.83 -5.88
N HIS A 399 -17.91 -24.94 -5.89
CA HIS A 399 -17.17 -25.31 -7.10
C HIS A 399 -17.78 -26.57 -7.73
N GLY A 400 -18.02 -26.52 -9.04
CA GLY A 400 -18.56 -27.64 -9.81
C GLY A 400 -20.09 -27.73 -9.87
N ASP A 401 -20.81 -26.97 -9.04
CA ASP A 401 -22.28 -26.89 -9.12
C ASP A 401 -22.72 -26.46 -10.52
N LEU A 402 -23.80 -27.07 -11.02
CA LEU A 402 -24.41 -26.76 -12.31
C LEU A 402 -25.70 -25.98 -12.07
N LEU A 403 -25.76 -24.76 -12.62
CA LEU A 403 -26.92 -23.88 -12.52
C LEU A 403 -27.51 -23.63 -13.90
N ASP A 404 -28.83 -23.62 -14.01
CA ASP A 404 -29.51 -23.22 -15.24
C ASP A 404 -29.51 -21.69 -15.33
N ALA A 405 -29.01 -21.16 -16.45
CA ALA A 405 -28.99 -19.74 -16.74
C ALA A 405 -29.82 -19.42 -17.99
N ASP A 406 -30.63 -18.36 -17.92
CA ASP A 406 -31.58 -17.99 -18.97
C ASP A 406 -31.16 -16.72 -19.75
N CYS A 407 -30.44 -15.79 -19.12
CA CYS A 407 -29.95 -14.58 -19.76
C CYS A 407 -28.64 -14.06 -19.15
N GLN A 408 -28.03 -13.08 -19.83
CA GLN A 408 -26.79 -12.43 -19.39
C GLN A 408 -26.90 -10.90 -19.31
N LEU A 409 -26.14 -10.29 -18.41
CA LEU A 409 -25.99 -8.84 -18.27
C LEU A 409 -24.50 -8.45 -18.45
N PRO A 410 -24.08 -7.91 -19.61
CA PRO A 410 -22.67 -7.56 -19.87
C PRO A 410 -22.14 -6.34 -19.11
N ALA A 411 -23.03 -5.51 -18.56
CA ALA A 411 -22.71 -4.22 -17.95
C ALA A 411 -23.08 -4.16 -16.46
N GLY A 412 -22.95 -5.29 -15.75
CA GLY A 412 -23.06 -5.29 -14.30
C GLY A 412 -21.84 -4.66 -13.63
N LEU A 413 -21.92 -4.43 -12.33
CA LEU A 413 -20.76 -4.00 -11.57
C LEU A 413 -19.65 -5.06 -11.65
N PRO A 414 -18.39 -4.63 -11.81
CA PRO A 414 -17.27 -5.56 -11.95
C PRO A 414 -17.08 -6.38 -10.67
N VAL A 415 -16.98 -7.70 -10.82
CA VAL A 415 -16.58 -8.61 -9.74
C VAL A 415 -15.20 -9.13 -10.03
N ILE A 416 -14.38 -9.16 -8.97
CA ILE A 416 -13.02 -9.69 -8.98
C ILE A 416 -13.03 -11.02 -8.22
N ASP A 417 -12.39 -12.06 -8.77
CA ASP A 417 -12.18 -13.34 -8.06
C ASP A 417 -10.88 -13.34 -7.24
N GLU A 418 -10.57 -14.46 -6.58
CA GLU A 418 -9.37 -14.61 -5.74
C GLU A 418 -8.06 -14.69 -6.55
N GLU A 419 -8.14 -14.76 -7.88
CA GLU A 419 -7.01 -14.72 -8.82
C GLU A 419 -6.94 -13.38 -9.59
N ASP A 420 -7.59 -12.33 -9.09
CA ASP A 420 -7.65 -10.98 -9.67
C ASP A 420 -8.31 -10.89 -11.07
N ARG A 421 -9.06 -11.92 -11.49
CA ARG A 421 -9.80 -11.87 -12.74
C ARG A 421 -11.05 -11.04 -12.53
N THR A 422 -11.29 -10.10 -13.45
CA THR A 422 -12.45 -9.20 -13.39
C THR A 422 -13.46 -9.52 -14.48
N SER A 423 -14.75 -9.44 -14.17
CA SER A 423 -15.83 -9.48 -15.16
C SER A 423 -16.97 -8.54 -14.78
N THR A 424 -17.44 -7.78 -15.77
CA THR A 424 -18.72 -7.05 -15.72
C THR A 424 -19.88 -7.87 -16.26
N LEU A 425 -19.61 -9.06 -16.81
CA LEU A 425 -20.60 -10.00 -17.29
C LEU A 425 -21.18 -10.81 -16.13
N TRP A 426 -22.49 -10.88 -16.06
CA TRP A 426 -23.26 -11.66 -15.10
C TRP A 426 -24.27 -12.57 -15.81
N TYR A 427 -24.58 -13.69 -15.19
CA TYR A 427 -25.61 -14.63 -15.63
C TYR A 427 -26.74 -14.67 -14.62
N ARG A 428 -27.98 -14.57 -15.09
CA ARG A 428 -29.14 -14.82 -14.24
C ARG A 428 -29.34 -16.33 -14.14
N VAL A 429 -29.31 -16.86 -12.91
CA VAL A 429 -29.37 -18.29 -12.61
C VAL A 429 -30.62 -18.63 -11.81
N HIS A 430 -31.17 -19.82 -12.03
CA HIS A 430 -32.31 -20.34 -11.28
C HIS A 430 -31.86 -21.12 -10.05
N LEU A 431 -32.53 -20.86 -8.92
CA LEU A 431 -32.36 -21.60 -7.66
C LEU A 431 -33.56 -22.50 -7.43
N PRO A 432 -33.50 -23.47 -6.50
CA PRO A 432 -34.67 -24.27 -6.14
C PRO A 432 -35.87 -23.39 -5.78
N GLY A 433 -37.01 -23.61 -6.45
CA GLY A 433 -38.22 -22.79 -6.32
C GLY A 433 -38.30 -21.65 -7.35
N PRO A 434 -39.14 -20.62 -7.14
CA PRO A 434 -39.34 -19.53 -8.09
C PRO A 434 -38.25 -18.44 -8.04
N THR A 435 -37.12 -18.70 -7.39
CA THR A 435 -36.11 -17.68 -7.07
C THR A 435 -35.03 -17.65 -8.15
N THR A 436 -34.68 -16.43 -8.58
CA THR A 436 -33.50 -16.19 -9.43
C THR A 436 -32.45 -15.39 -8.67
N ALA A 437 -31.20 -15.54 -9.06
CA ALA A 437 -30.08 -14.78 -8.54
C ALA A 437 -29.04 -14.55 -9.65
N TRP A 438 -27.96 -13.85 -9.34
CA TRP A 438 -26.95 -13.48 -10.32
C TRP A 438 -25.59 -14.07 -9.99
N LEU A 439 -25.01 -14.78 -10.96
CA LEU A 439 -23.67 -15.35 -10.88
C LEU A 439 -22.73 -14.55 -11.79
N PRO A 440 -21.66 -13.93 -11.27
CA PRO A 440 -20.72 -13.20 -12.10
C PRO A 440 -19.87 -14.18 -12.93
N ALA A 441 -19.57 -13.84 -14.19
CA ALA A 441 -18.87 -14.72 -15.14
C ALA A 441 -17.39 -15.01 -14.80
N VAL A 442 -16.83 -14.33 -13.79
CA VAL A 442 -15.55 -14.72 -13.17
C VAL A 442 -15.69 -15.97 -12.30
N ARG A 443 -16.90 -16.26 -11.80
CA ARG A 443 -17.24 -17.43 -10.98
C ARG A 443 -17.81 -18.56 -11.80
N THR A 444 -17.52 -18.60 -13.10
CA THR A 444 -18.00 -19.61 -14.01
C THR A 444 -16.85 -20.24 -14.78
N LYS A 445 -16.90 -21.56 -14.92
CA LYS A 445 -15.96 -22.28 -15.79
C LYS A 445 -16.37 -22.14 -17.25
N ASP A 446 -17.68 -22.21 -17.49
CA ASP A 446 -18.28 -22.07 -18.80
C ASP A 446 -18.70 -20.61 -19.04
N ARG A 447 -18.59 -20.15 -20.28
CA ARG A 447 -19.03 -18.81 -20.70
C ARG A 447 -20.03 -18.92 -21.86
N PRO A 448 -21.24 -19.45 -21.61
CA PRO A 448 -22.24 -19.57 -22.67
C PRO A 448 -22.66 -18.18 -23.16
N THR A 449 -22.95 -18.09 -24.45
CA THR A 449 -23.53 -16.88 -25.04
C THR A 449 -25.04 -16.95 -24.89
N LEU A 450 -25.59 -16.16 -23.97
CA LEU A 450 -27.03 -16.07 -23.72
C LEU A 450 -27.63 -14.78 -24.29
N LEU A 451 -28.95 -14.72 -24.42
CA LEU A 451 -29.66 -13.49 -24.72
C LEU A 451 -29.45 -12.47 -23.58
N ARG A 452 -29.51 -11.18 -23.91
CA ARG A 452 -29.44 -10.14 -22.86
C ARG A 452 -30.71 -10.19 -22.01
N CYS A 453 -30.53 -10.03 -20.70
CA CYS A 453 -31.67 -9.91 -19.80
C CYS A 453 -32.53 -8.68 -20.18
N PRO A 454 -33.86 -8.78 -20.07
CA PRO A 454 -34.78 -7.70 -20.38
C PRO A 454 -34.58 -6.46 -19.51
#